data_AF-A0A434TFF0-F1
#
_entry.id   AF-A0A434TFF0-F1
#
_cell.length_a   1.000
_cell.length_b   1.000
_cell.length_c   1.000
_cell.angle_alpha   90.00
_cell.angle_beta   90.00
_cell.angle_gamma   90.00
#
_symmetry.space_group_name_H-M   'P 1'
#
loop_
_entity.id
_entity.type
_entity.pdbx_description
1 polymer ?
#
loop_
_entity_poly.entity_id
_entity_poly.type
_entity_poly.pdbx_seq_one_letter_code
_entity_poly.pdbx_strand_id
1 'polypeptide(L)'
;MTLLDTIKNTFVPIHREGYPFIAAFGAATLFLGYFSSILFWLGLILTGWCIYFYRDPERVTPVDDRLVVSPADGVVSAVGPAVPPRELGLGTGEMTRISVFMNVFSCHINRAPVRGRITRIEHRPGKFLNAELDKASSENERNGLVIDSPNGTVAAVQIAGLVARRIVCWAEQGGSIGIGERFGLIRFGSRVDVFLPSNAVPRVAVGQTAVGGETVLAEFGGTAVAPLVRIS
;
A
#
# COMPACT_ATOMS: atom_id res chain seq x y z
N MET A 1 10.44 -4.89 31.73
CA MET A 1 10.17 -5.57 30.46
C MET A 1 10.17 -7.06 30.72
N THR A 2 9.10 -7.76 30.35
CA THR A 2 9.05 -9.23 30.45
C THR A 2 9.66 -9.87 29.20
N LEU A 3 10.08 -11.14 29.29
CA LEU A 3 10.54 -11.92 28.13
C LEU A 3 9.50 -11.95 27.00
N LEU A 4 8.22 -11.96 27.36
CA LEU A 4 7.11 -11.87 26.40
C LEU A 4 7.05 -10.51 25.70
N ASP A 5 7.34 -9.41 26.41
CA ASP A 5 7.42 -8.08 25.81
C ASP A 5 8.63 -7.97 24.88
N THR A 6 9.77 -8.55 25.24
CA THR A 6 10.96 -8.59 24.38
C THR A 6 10.71 -9.38 23.11
N ILE A 7 10.08 -10.57 23.20
CA ILE A 7 9.72 -11.38 22.04
C ILE A 7 8.70 -10.63 21.15
N LYS A 8 7.64 -10.06 21.73
CA LYS A 8 6.66 -9.26 20.98
C LYS A 8 7.27 -8.03 20.32
N ASN A 9 8.19 -7.34 20.98
CA ASN A 9 8.87 -6.18 20.43
C ASN A 9 9.92 -6.55 19.37
N THR A 10 10.42 -7.79 19.35
CA THR A 10 11.41 -8.27 18.38
C THR A 10 10.75 -8.82 17.12
N PHE A 11 9.56 -9.43 17.24
CA PHE A 11 8.87 -10.04 16.10
C PHE A 11 7.77 -9.13 15.54
N VAL A 12 7.88 -8.82 14.25
CA VAL A 12 6.83 -8.11 13.52
C VAL A 12 5.58 -9.00 13.47
N PRO A 13 4.40 -8.50 13.91
CA PRO A 13 3.20 -9.31 13.91
C PRO A 13 2.77 -9.65 12.48
N ILE A 14 2.03 -10.74 12.33
CA ILE A 14 1.56 -11.25 11.04
C ILE A 14 0.09 -10.87 10.88
N HIS A 15 -0.26 -10.36 9.71
CA HIS A 15 -1.65 -10.05 9.40
C HIS A 15 -2.49 -11.33 9.29
N ARG A 16 -3.74 -11.29 9.77
CA ARG A 16 -4.66 -12.45 9.79
C ARG A 16 -4.85 -13.14 8.43
N GLU A 17 -4.79 -12.35 7.36
CA GLU A 17 -4.90 -12.84 5.97
C GLU A 17 -3.75 -13.78 5.58
N GLY A 18 -2.62 -13.71 6.29
CA GLY A 18 -1.44 -14.52 6.01
C GLY A 18 -1.51 -15.94 6.56
N TYR A 19 -2.22 -16.17 7.67
CA TYR A 19 -2.22 -17.48 8.36
C TYR A 19 -2.62 -18.65 7.46
N PRO A 20 -3.68 -18.56 6.61
CA PRO A 20 -4.01 -19.67 5.70
C PRO A 20 -2.89 -19.99 4.70
N PHE A 21 -2.18 -18.98 4.20
CA PHE A 21 -1.06 -19.17 3.27
C PHE A 21 0.16 -19.75 3.97
N ILE A 22 0.49 -19.24 5.15
CA ILE A 22 1.62 -19.73 5.96
C ILE A 22 1.39 -21.20 6.34
N ALA A 23 0.17 -21.57 6.74
CA ALA A 23 -0.19 -22.96 7.03
C ALA A 23 -0.05 -23.85 5.79
N ALA A 24 -0.51 -23.40 4.62
CA ALA A 24 -0.35 -24.15 3.37
C ALA A 24 1.12 -24.34 2.98
N PHE A 25 1.94 -23.29 3.09
CA PHE A 25 3.38 -23.36 2.81
C PHE A 25 4.11 -24.27 3.81
N GLY A 26 3.76 -24.19 5.09
CA GLY A 26 4.30 -25.07 6.12
C GLY A 26 3.95 -26.54 5.88
N ALA A 27 2.69 -26.84 5.55
CA ALA A 27 2.25 -28.20 5.23
C ALA A 27 2.95 -28.75 3.98
N ALA A 28 3.07 -27.93 2.92
CA ALA A 28 3.81 -28.30 1.72
C ALA A 28 5.30 -28.54 2.01
N THR A 29 5.91 -27.73 2.88
CA THR A 29 7.31 -27.88 3.32
C THR A 29 7.53 -29.23 4.00
N LEU A 30 6.64 -29.61 4.93
CA LEU A 30 6.73 -30.90 5.62
C LEU A 30 6.50 -32.08 4.65
N PHE A 31 5.49 -31.97 3.78
CA PHE A 31 5.20 -32.99 2.78
C PHE A 31 6.37 -33.22 1.82
N LEU A 32 6.94 -32.15 1.24
CA LEU A 32 8.08 -32.27 0.35
C LEU A 32 9.34 -32.73 1.09
N GLY A 33 9.50 -32.29 2.34
CA GLY A 33 10.61 -32.68 3.20
C GLY A 33 10.64 -34.16 3.56
N TYR A 34 9.49 -34.83 3.55
CA TYR A 34 9.40 -36.28 3.70
C TYR A 34 10.13 -37.03 2.56
N PHE A 35 10.11 -36.48 1.34
CA PHE A 35 10.74 -37.10 0.17
C PHE A 35 12.16 -36.61 -0.09
N SER A 36 12.51 -35.40 0.34
CA SER A 36 13.84 -34.81 0.07
C SER A 36 14.21 -33.73 1.07
N SER A 37 15.40 -33.86 1.67
CA SER A 37 15.98 -32.84 2.55
C SER A 37 16.23 -31.51 1.85
N ILE A 38 16.59 -31.52 0.56
CA ILE A 38 16.78 -30.29 -0.23
C ILE A 38 15.45 -29.55 -0.38
N LEU A 39 14.37 -30.29 -0.68
CA LEU A 39 13.05 -29.69 -0.84
C LEU A 39 12.50 -29.16 0.50
N PHE A 40 12.82 -29.81 1.62
CA PHE A 40 12.51 -29.29 2.95
C PHE A 40 13.09 -27.89 3.16
N TRP A 41 14.39 -27.72 2.91
CA TRP A 41 15.06 -26.43 3.14
C TRP A 41 14.55 -25.33 2.20
N LEU A 42 14.28 -25.65 0.93
CA LEU A 42 13.64 -24.71 0.00
C LEU A 42 12.23 -24.33 0.46
N GLY A 43 11.42 -25.30 0.89
CA GLY A 43 10.10 -25.05 1.44
C GLY A 43 10.15 -24.18 2.69
N LEU A 44 11.13 -24.42 3.57
CA LEU A 44 11.31 -23.64 4.79
C LEU A 44 11.65 -22.18 4.50
N ILE A 45 12.53 -21.93 3.52
CA ILE A 45 12.83 -20.57 3.03
C ILE A 45 11.57 -19.90 2.48
N LEU A 46 10.79 -20.61 1.66
CA LEU A 46 9.53 -20.08 1.11
C LEU A 46 8.48 -19.81 2.19
N THR A 47 8.41 -20.65 3.22
CA THR A 47 7.53 -20.45 4.38
C THR A 47 7.96 -19.22 5.16
N GLY A 48 9.27 -19.05 5.42
CA GLY A 48 9.83 -17.86 6.04
C GLY A 48 9.57 -16.59 5.23
N TRP A 49 9.70 -16.65 3.91
CA TRP A 49 9.32 -15.56 3.02
C TRP A 49 7.82 -15.26 3.09
N CYS A 50 6.94 -16.27 3.14
CA CYS A 50 5.50 -16.08 3.27
C CYS A 50 5.14 -15.38 4.59
N ILE A 51 5.79 -15.76 5.69
CA ILE A 51 5.67 -15.08 6.99
C ILE A 51 6.10 -13.61 6.86
N TYR A 52 7.26 -13.36 6.26
CA TYR A 52 7.78 -12.02 6.04
C TYR A 52 6.87 -11.17 5.13
N PHE A 53 6.26 -11.77 4.10
CA PHE A 53 5.37 -11.10 3.17
C PHE A 53 4.11 -10.56 3.86
N TYR A 54 3.50 -11.37 4.74
CA TYR A 54 2.28 -11.00 5.47
C TYR A 54 2.53 -10.27 6.79
N ARG A 55 3.75 -9.77 7.02
CA ARG A 55 4.07 -8.95 8.18
C ARG A 55 3.24 -7.67 8.20
N ASP A 56 2.83 -7.25 9.38
CA ASP A 56 2.05 -6.04 9.64
C ASP A 56 2.73 -5.21 10.75
N PRO A 57 3.84 -4.52 10.44
CA PRO A 57 4.55 -3.73 11.43
C PRO A 57 3.68 -2.62 12.00
N GLU A 58 3.86 -2.38 13.30
CA GLU A 58 3.40 -1.16 13.93
C GLU A 58 4.12 0.04 13.31
N ARG A 59 3.41 1.16 13.21
CA ARG A 59 3.87 2.38 12.54
C ARG A 59 3.64 3.57 13.43
N VAL A 60 4.57 4.53 13.39
CA VAL A 60 4.45 5.81 14.09
C VAL A 60 4.05 6.87 13.07
N THR A 61 2.73 7.01 12.89
CA THR A 61 2.18 7.93 11.89
C THR A 61 2.27 9.38 12.35
N PRO A 62 2.82 10.30 11.52
CA PRO A 62 2.70 11.72 11.78
C PRO A 62 1.24 12.16 11.60
N VAL A 63 0.63 12.66 12.67
CA VAL A 63 -0.79 13.06 12.69
C VAL A 63 -0.89 14.58 12.61
N ASP A 64 -1.10 15.10 11.40
CA ASP A 64 -1.41 16.51 11.13
C ASP A 64 -2.29 16.56 9.87
N ASP A 65 -3.35 17.36 9.90
CA ASP A 65 -4.32 17.46 8.79
C ASP A 65 -3.69 18.01 7.51
N ARG A 66 -2.58 18.73 7.63
CA ARG A 66 -1.82 19.27 6.51
C ARG A 66 -0.99 18.22 5.82
N LEU A 67 -0.82 17.03 6.39
CA LEU A 67 0.05 16.00 5.82
C LEU A 67 -0.73 14.93 5.06
N VAL A 68 -0.11 14.45 4.00
CA VAL A 68 -0.50 13.23 3.28
C VAL A 68 0.60 12.21 3.51
N VAL A 69 0.29 11.07 4.14
CA VAL A 69 1.27 10.00 4.38
C VAL A 69 1.22 8.93 3.29
N SER A 70 2.30 8.17 3.16
CA SER A 70 2.38 7.09 2.19
C SER A 70 1.34 6.02 2.52
N PRO A 71 0.54 5.58 1.54
CA PRO A 71 -0.43 4.53 1.79
C PRO A 71 0.21 3.13 1.81
N ALA A 72 1.49 3.00 1.46
CA ALA A 72 2.14 1.71 1.26
C ALA A 72 3.66 1.78 1.52
N ASP A 73 4.25 0.62 1.81
CA ASP A 73 5.70 0.41 1.76
C ASP A 73 6.16 0.21 0.32
N GLY A 74 7.20 0.91 -0.10
CA GLY A 74 7.71 0.75 -1.46
C GLY A 74 8.63 1.86 -1.93
N VAL A 75 8.61 2.10 -3.23
CA VAL A 75 9.37 3.17 -3.89
C VAL A 75 8.38 4.11 -4.59
N VAL A 76 8.59 5.41 -4.45
CA VAL A 76 7.84 6.41 -5.20
C VAL A 76 8.19 6.25 -6.69
N SER A 77 7.25 5.76 -7.48
CA SER A 77 7.47 5.44 -8.89
C SER A 77 7.00 6.54 -9.85
N ALA A 78 6.07 7.39 -9.41
CA ALA A 78 5.62 8.54 -10.20
C ALA A 78 5.15 9.69 -9.28
N VAL A 79 5.41 10.92 -9.71
CA VAL A 79 4.87 12.15 -9.15
C VAL A 79 4.53 13.08 -10.32
N GLY A 80 3.26 13.44 -10.48
CA GLY A 80 2.87 14.32 -11.58
C GLY A 80 1.37 14.29 -11.87
N PRO A 81 0.91 15.03 -12.89
CA PRO A 81 -0.50 15.06 -13.28
C PRO A 81 -0.94 13.70 -13.81
N ALA A 82 -2.13 13.25 -13.41
CA ALA A 82 -2.82 12.12 -14.00
C ALA A 82 -4.34 12.25 -13.79
N VAL A 83 -5.12 11.72 -14.74
CA VAL A 83 -6.58 11.67 -14.62
C VAL A 83 -6.96 10.53 -13.67
N PRO A 84 -7.75 10.78 -12.60
CA PRO A 84 -8.21 9.73 -11.71
C PRO A 84 -9.15 8.75 -12.42
N PRO A 85 -9.29 7.50 -11.93
CA PRO A 85 -10.26 6.56 -12.47
C PRO A 85 -11.68 7.16 -12.47
N ARG A 86 -12.35 7.11 -13.63
CA ARG A 86 -13.66 7.76 -13.85
C ARG A 86 -14.73 7.28 -12.87
N GLU A 87 -14.65 6.01 -12.51
CA GLU A 87 -15.52 5.39 -11.54
C GLU A 87 -15.29 5.87 -10.10
N LEU A 88 -14.39 6.81 -9.83
CA LEU A 88 -14.32 7.48 -8.52
C LEU A 88 -15.17 8.74 -8.47
N GLY A 89 -15.63 9.25 -9.63
CA GLY A 89 -16.47 10.44 -9.68
C GLY A 89 -15.73 11.74 -9.34
N LEU A 90 -14.41 11.78 -9.51
CA LEU A 90 -13.55 12.93 -9.24
C LEU A 90 -13.42 13.89 -10.44
N GLY A 91 -14.25 13.71 -11.46
CA GLY A 91 -14.19 14.45 -12.72
C GLY A 91 -13.22 13.85 -13.74
N THR A 92 -12.97 14.61 -14.81
CA THR A 92 -12.10 14.21 -15.94
C THR A 92 -10.82 15.04 -16.03
N GLY A 93 -10.63 16.00 -15.12
CA GLY A 93 -9.42 16.82 -15.05
C GLY A 93 -8.24 16.05 -14.45
N GLU A 94 -7.03 16.50 -14.75
CA GLU A 94 -5.83 15.98 -14.13
C GLU A 94 -5.76 16.39 -12.66
N MET A 95 -5.34 15.47 -11.82
CA MET A 95 -5.00 15.69 -10.42
C MET A 95 -3.53 15.34 -10.21
N THR A 96 -2.91 15.90 -9.17
CA THR A 96 -1.57 15.45 -8.78
C THR A 96 -1.67 14.01 -8.28
N ARG A 97 -0.98 13.09 -8.96
CA ARG A 97 -0.87 11.68 -8.58
C ARG A 97 0.53 11.42 -8.01
N ILE A 98 0.57 10.75 -6.86
CA ILE A 98 1.79 10.16 -6.30
C ILE A 98 1.59 8.65 -6.25
N SER A 99 2.47 7.91 -6.93
CA SER A 99 2.40 6.46 -7.02
C SER A 99 3.50 5.81 -6.17
N VAL A 100 3.12 4.85 -5.32
CA VAL A 100 4.06 4.04 -4.54
C VAL A 100 4.00 2.60 -5.05
N PHE A 101 5.08 2.14 -5.65
CA PHE A 101 5.24 0.77 -6.12
C PHE A 101 5.76 -0.14 -5.01
N MET A 102 5.10 -1.28 -4.83
CA MET A 102 5.34 -2.26 -3.79
C MET A 102 5.92 -3.52 -4.42
N ASN A 103 7.18 -3.82 -4.15
CA ASN A 103 7.81 -5.05 -4.62
C ASN A 103 7.41 -6.25 -3.73
N VAL A 104 7.91 -7.45 -4.04
CA VAL A 104 7.58 -8.69 -3.30
C VAL A 104 8.15 -8.75 -1.87
N PHE A 105 8.98 -7.79 -1.48
CA PHE A 105 9.57 -7.66 -0.14
C PHE A 105 8.98 -6.49 0.67
N SER A 106 8.17 -5.63 0.06
CA SER A 106 7.40 -4.60 0.76
C SER A 106 6.42 -5.21 1.78
N CYS A 107 5.96 -4.43 2.74
CA CYS A 107 4.76 -4.77 3.50
C CYS A 107 3.53 -4.43 2.65
N HIS A 108 2.62 -5.39 2.48
CA HIS A 108 1.45 -5.24 1.60
C HIS A 108 0.20 -4.71 2.28
N ILE A 109 0.29 -4.34 3.56
CA ILE A 109 -0.76 -3.62 4.27
C ILE A 109 -0.80 -2.18 3.79
N ASN A 110 -1.99 -1.72 3.40
CA ASN A 110 -2.23 -0.36 2.94
C ASN A 110 -2.92 0.47 4.01
N ARG A 111 -2.50 1.73 4.09
CA ARG A 111 -2.88 2.69 5.13
C ARG A 111 -3.49 3.95 4.53
N ALA A 112 -4.41 4.58 5.24
CA ALA A 112 -5.09 5.76 4.74
C ALA A 112 -4.10 6.93 4.63
N PRO A 113 -3.99 7.59 3.46
CA PRO A 113 -3.03 8.67 3.28
C PRO A 113 -3.41 9.94 4.05
N VAL A 114 -4.70 10.12 4.35
CA VAL A 114 -5.26 11.23 5.13
C VAL A 114 -6.40 10.72 6.01
N ARG A 115 -6.77 11.48 7.03
CA ARG A 115 -8.02 11.24 7.76
C ARG A 115 -9.21 11.82 7.00
N GLY A 116 -10.41 11.31 7.26
CA GLY A 116 -11.64 11.89 6.72
C GLY A 116 -12.82 10.95 6.70
N ARG A 117 -13.86 11.34 5.98
CA ARG A 117 -15.02 10.49 5.71
C ARG A 117 -14.84 9.78 4.38
N ILE A 118 -15.08 8.48 4.35
CA ILE A 118 -15.07 7.71 3.13
C ILE A 118 -16.36 7.98 2.37
N THR A 119 -16.29 8.72 1.28
CA THR A 119 -17.48 9.06 0.47
C THR A 119 -17.79 7.99 -0.56
N ARG A 120 -16.76 7.29 -1.05
CA ARG A 120 -16.91 6.25 -2.07
C ARG A 120 -15.86 5.15 -1.94
N ILE A 121 -16.29 3.91 -2.15
CA ILE A 121 -15.42 2.76 -2.41
C ILE A 121 -15.88 2.13 -3.72
N GLU A 122 -14.96 1.91 -4.65
CA GLU A 122 -15.29 1.33 -5.95
C GLU A 122 -14.24 0.29 -6.33
N HIS A 123 -14.69 -0.96 -6.44
CA HIS A 123 -13.88 -2.07 -6.88
C HIS A 123 -14.13 -2.35 -8.36
N ARG A 124 -13.05 -2.45 -9.14
CA ARG A 124 -13.10 -2.87 -10.54
C ARG A 124 -12.26 -4.14 -10.74
N PRO A 125 -12.90 -5.24 -11.18
CA PRO A 125 -12.14 -6.40 -11.62
C PRO A 125 -11.37 -6.06 -12.89
N GLY A 126 -10.22 -6.69 -13.09
CA GLY A 126 -9.38 -6.45 -14.25
C GLY A 126 -8.41 -7.59 -14.53
N LYS A 127 -7.47 -7.33 -15.43
CA LYS A 127 -6.36 -8.20 -15.80
C LYS A 127 -5.25 -8.13 -14.76
N PHE A 128 -4.18 -8.86 -15.01
CA PHE A 128 -3.00 -8.93 -14.14
C PHE A 128 -1.76 -8.59 -14.98
N LEU A 129 -1.58 -7.33 -15.35
CA LEU A 129 -0.37 -6.83 -16.03
C LEU A 129 0.64 -6.29 -15.00
N ASN A 130 1.91 -6.06 -15.37
CA ASN A 130 2.89 -5.45 -14.45
C ASN A 130 2.44 -4.04 -14.03
N ALA A 131 2.27 -3.81 -12.72
CA ALA A 131 1.76 -2.56 -12.15
C ALA A 131 2.71 -1.35 -12.28
N GLU A 132 3.98 -1.55 -12.65
CA GLU A 132 4.91 -0.45 -12.97
C GLU A 132 4.54 0.28 -14.27
N LEU A 133 3.83 -0.38 -15.19
CA LEU A 133 3.46 0.20 -16.49
C LEU A 133 2.23 1.10 -16.35
N ASP A 134 2.24 2.29 -16.96
CA ASP A 134 1.09 3.21 -16.92
C ASP A 134 -0.20 2.59 -17.49
N LYS A 135 -0.10 1.71 -18.49
CA LYS A 135 -1.25 0.95 -19.06
C LYS A 135 -1.90 0.00 -18.05
N ALA A 136 -1.16 -0.48 -17.05
CA ALA A 136 -1.71 -1.37 -16.02
C ALA A 136 -2.79 -0.69 -15.19
N SER A 137 -2.73 0.64 -15.08
CA SER A 137 -3.69 1.43 -14.31
C SER A 137 -5.13 1.23 -14.78
N SER A 138 -5.38 1.13 -16.10
CA SER A 138 -6.73 1.00 -16.69
C SER A 138 -7.20 -0.43 -16.84
N GLU A 139 -6.28 -1.38 -17.00
CA GLU A 139 -6.64 -2.77 -17.30
C GLU A 139 -6.62 -3.68 -16.07
N ASN A 140 -5.87 -3.36 -15.02
CA ASN A 140 -5.73 -4.24 -13.87
C ASN A 140 -6.88 -4.14 -12.87
N GLU A 141 -7.03 -5.20 -12.07
CA GLU A 141 -7.87 -5.16 -10.88
C GLU A 141 -7.44 -3.97 -10.00
N ARG A 142 -8.42 -3.15 -9.60
CA ARG A 142 -8.19 -2.00 -8.74
C ARG A 142 -9.33 -1.78 -7.75
N ASN A 143 -9.01 -1.19 -6.62
CA ASN A 143 -9.96 -0.74 -5.62
C ASN A 143 -9.64 0.71 -5.26
N GLY A 144 -10.58 1.62 -5.49
CA GLY A 144 -10.43 3.03 -5.16
C GLY A 144 -11.23 3.42 -3.94
N LEU A 145 -10.59 4.19 -3.06
CA LEU A 145 -11.14 4.78 -1.86
C LEU A 145 -11.11 6.30 -2.00
N VAL A 146 -12.27 6.96 -1.93
CA VAL A 146 -12.38 8.42 -1.93
C VAL A 146 -12.63 8.90 -0.51
N ILE A 147 -11.75 9.78 -0.04
CA ILE A 147 -11.75 10.31 1.32
C ILE A 147 -11.99 11.82 1.23
N ASP A 148 -13.09 12.27 1.82
CA ASP A 148 -13.35 13.67 2.09
C ASP A 148 -12.56 14.09 3.33
N SER A 149 -11.43 14.75 3.10
CA SER A 149 -10.50 15.18 4.14
C SER A 149 -10.70 16.67 4.47
N PRO A 150 -10.23 17.14 5.64
CA PRO A 150 -10.34 18.55 6.02
C PRO A 150 -9.75 19.55 5.01
N ASN A 151 -8.79 19.12 4.19
CA ASN A 151 -8.07 19.97 3.24
C ASN A 151 -8.43 19.68 1.77
N GLY A 152 -9.50 18.90 1.53
CA GLY A 152 -10.01 18.57 0.20
C GLY A 152 -10.09 17.07 -0.05
N THR A 153 -10.70 16.71 -1.18
CA THR A 153 -10.92 15.31 -1.56
C THR A 153 -9.62 14.63 -1.98
N VAL A 154 -9.29 13.51 -1.33
CA VAL A 154 -8.14 12.66 -1.66
C VAL A 154 -8.64 11.28 -2.10
N ALA A 155 -7.98 10.68 -3.09
CA ALA A 155 -8.27 9.30 -3.49
C ALA A 155 -7.05 8.41 -3.27
N ALA A 156 -7.25 7.22 -2.71
CA ALA A 156 -6.25 6.16 -2.66
C ALA A 156 -6.72 4.99 -3.53
N VAL A 157 -5.93 4.60 -4.53
CA VAL A 157 -6.28 3.55 -5.49
C VAL A 157 -5.27 2.42 -5.39
N GLN A 158 -5.71 1.30 -4.86
CA GLN A 158 -4.98 0.04 -4.84
C GLN A 158 -5.04 -0.57 -6.24
N ILE A 159 -3.89 -0.95 -6.81
CA ILE A 159 -3.79 -1.54 -8.15
C ILE A 159 -2.99 -2.83 -8.05
N ALA A 160 -3.64 -3.94 -8.35
CA ALA A 160 -3.05 -5.27 -8.34
C ALA A 160 -2.06 -5.43 -9.52
N GLY A 161 -0.92 -6.09 -9.31
CA GLY A 161 0.04 -6.44 -10.36
C GLY A 161 -0.16 -7.83 -10.99
N LEU A 162 0.85 -8.30 -11.73
CA LEU A 162 0.83 -9.54 -12.53
C LEU A 162 0.55 -10.83 -11.73
N VAL A 163 1.01 -10.88 -10.47
CA VAL A 163 0.87 -12.06 -9.60
C VAL A 163 -0.20 -11.85 -8.53
N ALA A 164 -0.68 -10.61 -8.39
CA ALA A 164 -1.67 -10.21 -7.41
C ALA A 164 -3.05 -10.72 -7.80
N ARG A 165 -3.64 -11.61 -6.99
CA ARG A 165 -4.95 -12.23 -7.31
C ARG A 165 -6.13 -11.65 -6.55
N ARG A 166 -5.89 -10.71 -5.62
CA ARG A 166 -6.96 -10.13 -4.80
C ARG A 166 -6.51 -8.85 -4.11
N ILE A 167 -7.31 -7.80 -4.28
CA ILE A 167 -7.31 -6.67 -3.36
C ILE A 167 -8.31 -6.94 -2.24
N VAL A 168 -7.89 -6.71 -1.00
CA VAL A 168 -8.74 -6.77 0.18
C VAL A 168 -8.90 -5.34 0.71
N CYS A 169 -10.14 -4.88 0.84
CA CYS A 169 -10.49 -3.62 1.47
C CYS A 169 -11.33 -3.92 2.71
N TRP A 170 -10.90 -3.41 3.87
CA TRP A 170 -11.63 -3.52 5.13
C TRP A 170 -12.37 -2.24 5.48
N ALA A 171 -12.07 -1.13 4.80
CA ALA A 171 -12.79 0.11 4.95
C ALA A 171 -14.23 0.01 4.42
N GLU A 172 -15.12 0.78 5.03
CA GLU A 172 -16.55 0.81 4.70
C GLU A 172 -16.95 2.18 4.15
N GLN A 173 -17.74 2.18 3.09
CA GLN A 173 -18.26 3.42 2.53
C GLN A 173 -19.19 4.11 3.54
N GLY A 174 -19.00 5.42 3.71
CA GLY A 174 -19.73 6.22 4.68
C GLY A 174 -19.10 6.27 6.07
N GLY A 175 -18.12 5.41 6.36
CA GLY A 175 -17.36 5.42 7.60
C GLY A 175 -16.35 6.56 7.70
N SER A 176 -15.82 6.80 8.90
CA SER A 176 -14.65 7.64 9.12
C SER A 176 -13.38 6.81 9.11
N ILE A 177 -12.27 7.38 8.65
CA ILE A 177 -10.95 6.75 8.69
C ILE A 177 -9.91 7.74 9.22
N GLY A 178 -9.01 7.25 10.07
CA GLY A 178 -7.85 8.00 10.58
C GLY A 178 -6.67 7.99 9.61
N ILE A 179 -5.82 9.02 9.69
CA ILE A 179 -4.55 9.04 8.95
C ILE A 179 -3.66 7.87 9.41
N GLY A 180 -3.06 7.14 8.47
CA GLY A 180 -2.25 5.96 8.75
C GLY A 180 -3.02 4.71 9.18
N GLU A 181 -4.36 4.79 9.30
CA GLU A 181 -5.20 3.64 9.64
C GLU A 181 -5.17 2.59 8.53
N ARG A 182 -5.12 1.31 8.90
CA ARG A 182 -5.10 0.20 7.95
C ARG A 182 -6.45 0.08 7.25
N PHE A 183 -6.49 0.18 5.93
CA PHE A 183 -7.74 0.08 5.17
C PHE A 183 -7.80 -1.11 4.22
N GLY A 184 -6.66 -1.72 3.90
CA GLY A 184 -6.66 -2.84 2.99
C GLY A 184 -5.31 -3.54 2.86
N LEU A 185 -5.26 -4.52 1.97
CA LEU A 185 -4.07 -5.28 1.59
C LEU A 185 -4.15 -5.63 0.11
N ILE A 186 -3.01 -5.59 -0.59
CA ILE A 186 -2.88 -6.09 -1.96
C ILE A 186 -1.94 -7.29 -1.96
N ARG A 187 -2.40 -8.46 -2.39
CA ARG A 187 -1.54 -9.65 -2.42
C ARG A 187 -0.52 -9.55 -3.56
N PHE A 188 0.72 -9.98 -3.35
CA PHE A 188 1.81 -10.18 -4.32
C PHE A 188 2.06 -9.09 -5.39
N GLY A 189 2.74 -8.00 -4.99
CA GLY A 189 3.32 -7.01 -5.91
C GLY A 189 2.27 -6.09 -6.52
N SER A 190 2.40 -4.79 -6.27
CA SER A 190 1.30 -3.87 -6.51
C SER A 190 1.74 -2.41 -6.55
N ARG A 191 0.79 -1.53 -6.79
CA ARG A 191 0.97 -0.09 -6.69
C ARG A 191 -0.20 0.51 -5.92
N VAL A 192 0.06 1.58 -5.17
CA VAL A 192 -1.00 2.42 -4.63
C VAL A 192 -0.81 3.84 -5.16
N ASP A 193 -1.83 4.35 -5.84
CA ASP A 193 -1.86 5.71 -6.35
C ASP A 193 -2.64 6.61 -5.39
N VAL A 194 -2.06 7.75 -5.03
CA VAL A 194 -2.74 8.80 -4.26
C VAL A 194 -3.02 9.98 -5.18
N PHE A 195 -4.29 10.31 -5.38
CA PHE A 195 -4.73 11.49 -6.12
C PHE A 195 -5.06 12.61 -5.16
N LEU A 196 -4.49 13.79 -5.43
CA LEU A 196 -4.49 14.93 -4.53
C LEU A 196 -5.13 16.16 -5.18
N PRO A 197 -5.81 17.00 -4.39
CA PRO A 197 -6.32 18.29 -4.85
C PRO A 197 -5.19 19.27 -5.14
N SER A 198 -5.49 20.36 -5.85
CA SER A 198 -4.49 21.33 -6.35
C SER A 198 -3.73 22.10 -5.27
N ASN A 199 -4.26 22.17 -4.04
CA ASN A 199 -3.60 22.79 -2.88
C ASN A 199 -2.59 21.86 -2.18
N ALA A 200 -2.45 20.60 -2.61
CA ALA A 200 -1.48 19.66 -2.06
C ALA A 200 -0.16 19.70 -2.84
N VAL A 201 0.94 19.94 -2.15
CA VAL A 201 2.27 20.02 -2.73
C VAL A 201 3.08 18.76 -2.40
N PRO A 202 3.56 18.01 -3.41
CA PRO A 202 4.44 16.86 -3.18
C PRO A 202 5.72 17.22 -2.38
N ARG A 203 6.11 16.32 -1.48
CA ARG A 203 7.30 16.40 -0.62
C ARG A 203 8.28 15.24 -0.86
N VAL A 204 8.01 14.44 -1.88
CA VAL A 204 8.82 13.27 -2.27
C VAL A 204 9.26 13.37 -3.73
N ALA A 205 10.33 12.65 -4.06
CA ALA A 205 10.80 12.50 -5.43
C ALA A 205 10.69 11.05 -5.90
N VAL A 206 10.63 10.86 -7.23
CA VAL A 206 10.69 9.53 -7.85
C VAL A 206 12.01 8.84 -7.46
N GLY A 207 11.92 7.56 -7.10
CA GLY A 207 13.03 6.75 -6.60
C GLY A 207 13.18 6.75 -5.07
N GLN A 208 12.48 7.64 -4.36
CA GLN A 208 12.53 7.68 -2.89
C GLN A 208 11.83 6.46 -2.28
N THR A 209 12.43 5.86 -1.25
CA THR A 209 11.77 4.82 -0.44
C THR A 209 10.66 5.45 0.40
N ALA A 210 9.48 4.85 0.37
CA ALA A 210 8.32 5.24 1.15
C ALA A 210 7.93 4.13 2.13
N VAL A 211 7.63 4.51 3.37
CA VAL A 211 7.15 3.64 4.44
C VAL A 211 5.68 3.95 4.68
N GLY A 212 4.83 2.92 4.59
CA GLY A 212 3.38 3.04 4.70
C GLY A 212 2.98 3.56 6.07
N GLY A 213 2.20 4.65 6.07
CA GLY A 213 1.74 5.35 7.26
C GLY A 213 2.76 6.29 7.89
N GLU A 214 3.98 6.44 7.36
CA GLU A 214 5.04 7.25 8.00
C GLU A 214 5.64 8.30 7.06
N THR A 215 5.99 7.91 5.83
CA THR A 215 6.60 8.85 4.88
C THR A 215 5.57 9.89 4.44
N VAL A 216 5.87 11.18 4.64
CA VAL A 216 5.06 12.29 4.13
C VAL A 216 5.24 12.37 2.61
N LEU A 217 4.17 12.12 1.86
CA LEU A 217 4.13 12.25 0.40
C LEU A 217 3.89 13.68 -0.05
N ALA A 218 3.02 14.41 0.64
CA ALA A 218 2.62 15.77 0.27
C ALA A 218 2.17 16.57 1.49
N GLU A 219 2.08 17.88 1.32
CA GLU A 219 1.59 18.83 2.33
C GLU A 219 0.55 19.78 1.71
N PHE A 220 -0.58 19.96 2.37
CA PHE A 220 -1.61 20.93 1.99
C PHE A 220 -1.20 22.35 2.36
N GLY A 221 -1.46 23.31 1.45
CA GLY A 221 -1.23 24.74 1.70
C GLY A 221 0.24 25.14 1.77
N GLY A 222 1.16 24.21 1.50
CA GLY A 222 2.58 24.49 1.46
C GLY A 222 2.98 25.27 0.20
N THR A 223 4.16 25.90 0.23
CA THR A 223 4.73 26.52 -0.98
C THR A 223 5.13 25.43 -1.99
N ALA A 224 4.76 25.63 -3.25
CA ALA A 224 5.14 24.78 -4.37
C ALA A 224 6.64 24.91 -4.65
N VAL A 225 7.44 24.08 -3.99
CA VAL A 225 8.89 23.96 -4.20
C VAL A 225 9.17 22.54 -4.64
N ALA A 226 9.79 22.37 -5.80
CA ALA A 226 10.26 21.05 -6.23
C ALA A 226 11.26 20.53 -5.18
N PRO A 227 11.11 19.28 -4.69
CA PRO A 227 12.07 18.72 -3.74
C PRO A 227 13.48 18.74 -4.34
N LEU A 228 14.41 19.45 -3.69
CA LEU A 228 15.82 19.40 -4.04
C LEU A 228 16.38 18.07 -3.54
N VAL A 229 16.54 17.11 -4.46
CA VAL A 229 17.00 15.76 -4.14
C VAL A 229 18.34 15.46 -4.80
N ARG A 230 19.15 14.64 -4.12
CA ARG A 230 20.40 14.08 -4.65
C ARG A 230 20.26 12.57 -4.70
N ILE A 231 20.57 11.98 -5.85
CA ILE A 231 20.78 10.54 -5.98
C ILE A 231 22.27 10.30 -5.72
N SER A 232 22.59 9.46 -4.74
CA SER A 232 23.95 9.06 -4.38
C SER A 232 24.13 7.57 -4.54
#